data_AF-A0A8D8JRB2-F1
#
_entry.id   AF-A0A8D8JRB2-F1
#
_cell.length_a   1.000
_cell.length_b   1.000
_cell.length_c   1.000
_cell.angle_alpha   90.00
_cell.angle_beta   90.00
_cell.angle_gamma   90.00
#
_symmetry.space_group_name_H-M   'P 1'
#
loop_
_entity.id
_entity.type
_entity.pdbx_description
1 polymer ?
#
loop_
_entity_poly.entity_id
_entity_poly.type
_entity_poly.pdbx_seq_one_letter_code
_entity_poly.pdbx_strand_id
1 'polypeptide(L)'
;MEDISTGATLTGLELRWFLEMRRCWNADISVYRDFVARYDALISEPAETAKDNTLAVHHRQLGNRAYLEKRFVDALWQYNRSICFAENLSEHLGIGYANR
;
A
#
# COMPACT_ATOMS: atom_id res chain seq x y z
N MET A 1 30.16 -0.69 29.83
CA MET A 1 30.72 -1.98 29.37
C MET A 1 30.31 -3.00 30.41
N GLU A 2 29.14 -3.60 30.22
CA GLU A 2 28.66 -4.69 31.06
C GLU A 2 28.56 -5.93 30.18
N ASP A 3 29.35 -6.92 30.57
CA ASP A 3 29.43 -8.26 29.99
C ASP A 3 28.09 -8.98 30.17
N ILE A 4 27.43 -9.34 29.07
CA ILE A 4 26.35 -10.33 29.10
C ILE A 4 27.02 -11.71 28.95
N SER A 5 27.60 -12.15 30.06
CA SER A 5 27.96 -13.55 30.30
C SER A 5 26.68 -14.33 30.61
N THR A 6 25.97 -14.74 29.56
CA THR A 6 24.96 -15.81 29.67
C THR A 6 25.30 -16.88 28.66
N GLY A 7 26.14 -17.83 29.08
CA GLY A 7 26.52 -19.00 28.30
C GLY A 7 25.35 -19.98 28.15
N ALA A 8 24.44 -19.69 27.24
CA ALA A 8 23.52 -20.69 26.70
C ALA A 8 24.23 -21.42 25.55
N THR A 9 24.66 -22.66 25.79
CA THR A 9 25.16 -23.54 24.73
C THR A 9 24.00 -23.97 23.84
N LEU A 10 23.81 -23.26 22.74
CA LEU A 10 22.87 -23.66 21.69
C LEU A 10 23.23 -25.07 21.20
N THR A 11 22.24 -25.95 21.16
CA THR A 11 22.42 -27.30 20.62
C THR A 11 22.73 -27.24 19.12
N GLY A 12 23.33 -28.28 18.54
CA GLY A 12 23.71 -28.30 17.13
C GLY A 12 22.55 -28.03 16.15
N LEU A 13 21.31 -28.35 16.55
CA LEU A 13 20.10 -28.00 15.79
C LEU A 13 19.78 -26.50 15.90
N GLU A 14 19.85 -25.92 17.09
CA GLU A 14 19.56 -24.49 17.32
C GLU A 14 20.60 -23.59 16.65
N LEU A 15 21.89 -23.96 16.68
CA LEU A 15 22.94 -23.28 15.92
C LEU A 15 22.69 -23.35 14.42
N ARG A 16 22.24 -24.49 13.90
CA ARG A 16 21.89 -24.66 12.49
C ARG A 16 20.71 -23.76 12.11
N TRP A 17 19.64 -23.73 12.91
CA TRP A 17 18.52 -22.82 12.70
C TRP A 17 18.92 -21.35 12.78
N PHE A 18 19.79 -20.98 13.72
CA PHE A 18 20.27 -19.60 13.87
C PHE A 18 21.15 -19.14 12.68
N LEU A 19 21.98 -20.03 12.15
CA LEU A 19 22.80 -19.78 10.96
C LEU A 19 21.97 -19.77 9.67
N GLU A 20 20.97 -20.65 9.56
CA GLU A 20 20.02 -20.67 8.45
C GLU A 20 19.13 -19.42 8.47
N MET A 21 18.64 -19.01 9.66
CA MET A 21 17.89 -17.77 9.84
C MET A 21 18.72 -16.53 9.53
N ARG A 22 20.02 -16.49 9.88
CA ARG A 22 20.93 -15.39 9.47
C ARG A 22 21.15 -15.30 7.96
N ARG A 23 20.98 -16.40 7.22
CA ARG A 23 21.08 -16.39 5.74
C ARG A 23 19.88 -15.74 5.07
N CYS A 24 18.68 -15.84 5.65
CA CYS A 24 17.47 -15.25 5.10
C CYS A 24 17.08 -13.89 5.73
N TRP A 25 17.80 -13.44 6.77
CA TRP A 25 17.59 -12.13 7.39
C TRP A 25 18.35 -10.96 6.76
N ASN A 26 19.22 -11.24 5.79
CA ASN A 26 19.88 -10.21 5.00
C ASN A 26 19.20 -10.14 3.64
N ALA A 27 18.00 -9.56 3.58
CA ALA A 27 17.69 -8.76 2.41
C ALA A 27 18.81 -7.70 2.38
N ASP A 28 19.76 -7.89 1.48
CA ASP A 28 20.98 -7.09 1.45
C ASP A 28 20.58 -5.62 1.40
N ILE A 29 20.89 -4.87 2.46
CA ILE A 29 20.52 -3.47 2.59
C ILE A 29 21.07 -2.65 1.42
N SER A 30 22.15 -3.11 0.78
CA SER A 30 22.68 -2.50 -0.45
C SER A 30 21.70 -2.64 -1.61
N VAL A 31 21.07 -3.80 -1.80
CA VAL A 31 20.04 -4.03 -2.82
C VAL A 31 18.82 -3.13 -2.60
N TYR A 32 18.39 -2.98 -1.35
CA TYR A 32 17.29 -2.05 -1.03
C TYR A 32 17.69 -0.58 -1.30
N ARG A 33 18.90 -0.18 -0.92
CA ARG A 33 19.41 1.18 -1.18
C ARG A 33 19.54 1.47 -2.67
N ASP A 34 20.04 0.52 -3.44
CA ASP A 34 20.16 0.64 -4.90
C ASP A 34 18.78 0.73 -5.57
N PHE A 35 17.81 -0.03 -5.05
CA PHE A 35 16.42 0.06 -5.47
C PHE A 35 15.85 1.45 -5.18
N VAL A 36 15.98 1.94 -3.94
CA VAL A 36 15.49 3.28 -3.55
C VAL A 36 16.18 4.35 -4.37
N ALA A 37 17.49 4.29 -4.57
CA ALA A 37 18.23 5.25 -5.39
C ALA A 37 17.78 5.25 -6.86
N ARG A 38 17.45 4.08 -7.41
CA ARG A 38 16.96 3.95 -8.80
C ARG A 38 15.53 4.49 -8.97
N TYR A 39 14.69 4.32 -7.96
CA TYR A 39 13.27 4.68 -8.00
C TYR A 39 12.93 5.87 -7.08
N ASP A 40 13.94 6.66 -6.69
CA ASP A 40 13.76 7.75 -5.74
C ASP A 40 12.70 8.74 -6.23
N ALA A 41 12.69 9.05 -7.52
CA ALA A 41 11.64 9.90 -8.11
C ALA A 41 10.22 9.31 -7.91
N LEU A 42 10.03 7.99 -7.95
CA LEU A 42 8.71 7.36 -7.74
C LEU A 42 8.32 7.30 -6.25
N ILE A 43 9.32 7.13 -5.38
CA ILE A 43 9.14 6.96 -3.92
C ILE A 43 9.01 8.32 -3.23
N SER A 44 9.75 9.31 -3.73
CA SER A 44 9.90 10.66 -3.15
C SER A 44 9.09 11.73 -3.89
N GLU A 45 8.40 11.39 -5.00
CA GLU A 45 7.46 12.33 -5.63
C GLU A 45 6.31 12.72 -4.69
N PRO A 46 5.81 13.98 -4.78
CA PRO A 46 5.02 14.56 -3.72
C PRO A 46 3.56 14.11 -3.78
N ALA A 47 3.03 13.90 -2.58
CA ALA A 47 1.62 13.89 -2.17
C ALA A 47 0.68 13.07 -3.05
N GLU A 48 0.23 11.92 -2.52
CA GLU A 48 -1.06 11.32 -2.90
C GLU A 48 -2.06 12.43 -3.20
N THR A 49 -2.72 12.37 -4.36
CA THR A 49 -3.68 13.40 -4.74
C THR A 49 -4.65 13.61 -3.58
N ALA A 50 -4.72 14.86 -3.11
CA ALA A 50 -5.50 15.18 -1.93
C ALA A 50 -6.93 14.68 -2.09
N LYS A 51 -7.49 14.18 -1.00
CA LYS A 51 -8.91 13.83 -0.96
C LYS A 51 -9.72 15.11 -1.19
N ASP A 52 -10.75 15.00 -2.02
CA ASP A 52 -11.66 16.07 -2.40
C ASP A 52 -13.03 15.47 -2.74
N ASN A 53 -14.01 15.82 -1.91
CA ASN A 53 -15.38 15.36 -2.06
C ASN A 53 -16.03 15.85 -3.38
N THR A 54 -15.62 17.00 -3.90
CA THR A 54 -16.14 17.51 -5.18
C THR A 54 -15.72 16.61 -6.34
N LEU A 55 -14.45 16.17 -6.36
CA LEU A 55 -13.95 15.19 -7.32
C LEU A 55 -14.62 13.83 -7.12
N ALA A 56 -14.83 13.40 -5.88
CA ALA A 56 -15.55 12.16 -5.59
C ALA A 56 -16.97 12.18 -6.20
N VAL A 57 -17.74 13.24 -5.95
CA VAL A 57 -19.09 13.42 -6.51
C VAL A 57 -19.06 13.44 -8.04
N HIS A 58 -18.11 14.17 -8.64
CA HIS A 58 -17.96 14.24 -10.09
C HIS A 58 -17.75 12.84 -10.70
N HIS A 59 -16.79 12.07 -10.18
CA HIS A 59 -16.53 10.72 -10.66
C HIS A 59 -17.71 9.78 -10.45
N ARG A 60 -18.41 9.88 -9.31
CA ARG A 60 -19.64 9.10 -9.08
C ARG A 60 -20.72 9.40 -10.12
N GLN A 61 -20.93 10.66 -10.48
CA GLN A 61 -21.91 11.04 -11.50
C GLN A 61 -21.53 10.49 -12.89
N LEU A 62 -20.25 10.51 -13.25
CA LEU A 62 -19.77 9.86 -14.48
C LEU A 62 -20.01 8.35 -14.45
N GLY A 63 -19.76 7.70 -13.32
CA GLY A 63 -20.04 6.28 -13.12
C GLY A 63 -21.54 5.97 -13.27
N ASN A 64 -22.41 6.77 -12.66
CA ASN A 64 -23.86 6.62 -12.80
C ASN A 64 -24.30 6.74 -14.27
N ARG A 65 -23.74 7.70 -15.02
CA ARG A 65 -24.03 7.84 -16.45
C ARG A 65 -23.59 6.60 -17.24
N ALA A 66 -22.36 6.13 -17.02
CA ALA A 66 -21.86 4.92 -17.68
C ALA A 66 -22.70 3.68 -17.32
N TYR A 67 -23.15 3.57 -16.08
CA TYR A 67 -24.02 2.48 -15.63
C TYR A 67 -25.37 2.49 -16.36
N LEU A 68 -26.00 3.66 -16.51
CA LEU A 68 -27.25 3.81 -17.28
C LEU A 68 -27.07 3.46 -18.76
N GLU A 69 -25.90 3.77 -19.32
CA GLU A 69 -25.49 3.36 -20.67
C GLU A 69 -25.10 1.86 -20.78
N LYS A 70 -25.21 1.09 -19.68
CA LYS A 70 -24.81 -0.32 -19.58
C LYS A 70 -23.32 -0.58 -19.82
N ARG A 71 -22.49 0.45 -19.67
CA ARG A 71 -21.03 0.39 -19.76
C ARG A 71 -20.44 0.10 -18.39
N PHE A 72 -20.65 -1.12 -17.90
CA PHE A 72 -20.38 -1.47 -16.50
C PHE A 72 -18.90 -1.39 -16.10
N VAL A 73 -17.98 -1.73 -17.02
CA VAL A 73 -16.53 -1.62 -16.75
C VAL A 73 -16.12 -0.17 -16.55
N ASP A 74 -16.65 0.73 -17.38
CA ASP A 74 -16.38 2.17 -17.25
C ASP A 74 -17.00 2.73 -15.98
N ALA A 75 -18.21 2.30 -15.64
CA ALA A 75 -18.88 2.68 -14.39
C ALA A 75 -18.04 2.27 -13.16
N LEU A 76 -17.59 1.01 -13.11
CA LEU A 76 -16.73 0.49 -12.05
C LEU A 76 -15.44 1.30 -11.92
N TRP A 77 -14.81 1.67 -13.03
CA TRP A 77 -13.62 2.51 -13.03
C TRP A 77 -13.89 3.87 -12.38
N GLN A 78 -15.00 4.50 -12.74
CA GLN A 78 -15.37 5.81 -12.19
C GLN A 78 -15.77 5.74 -10.71
N TYR A 79 -16.43 4.67 -10.25
CA TYR A 79 -16.73 4.47 -8.84
C TYR A 79 -15.47 4.27 -7.99
N ASN A 80 -14.50 3.49 -8.49
CA ASN A 80 -13.20 3.36 -7.82
C ASN A 80 -12.47 4.70 -7.71
N ARG A 81 -12.52 5.53 -8.77
CA ARG A 81 -11.99 6.89 -8.72
C ARG A 81 -12.72 7.76 -7.69
N SER A 82 -14.04 7.66 -7.62
CA SER A 82 -14.83 8.36 -6.59
C SER A 82 -14.39 7.98 -5.17
N ILE A 83 -14.14 6.70 -4.90
CA ILE A 83 -13.65 6.22 -3.60
C ILE A 83 -12.24 6.76 -3.31
N CYS A 84 -11.36 6.81 -4.33
CA CYS A 84 -10.02 7.37 -4.19
C CYS A 84 -10.02 8.84 -3.77
N PHE A 85 -10.94 9.65 -4.27
CA PHE A 85 -11.01 11.07 -3.92
C PHE A 85 -11.85 11.37 -2.68
N ALA A 86 -12.73 10.47 -2.22
CA ALA A 86 -13.58 10.74 -1.08
C ALA A 86 -12.75 11.06 0.19
N GLU A 87 -13.09 12.16 0.86
CA GLU A 87 -12.49 12.51 2.15
C GLU A 87 -12.78 11.42 3.19
N ASN A 88 -11.82 11.23 4.11
CA ASN A 88 -11.95 10.25 5.17
C ASN A 88 -13.21 10.53 6.00
N LEU A 89 -13.99 9.48 6.29
CA LEU A 89 -15.24 9.54 7.04
C LEU A 89 -16.37 10.36 6.39
N SER A 90 -16.21 10.82 5.14
CA SER A 90 -17.32 11.43 4.39
C SER A 90 -18.37 10.38 3.99
N GLU A 91 -19.62 10.81 3.85
CA GLU A 91 -20.69 9.96 3.30
C GLU A 91 -20.38 9.44 1.89
N HIS A 92 -19.57 10.20 1.12
CA HIS A 92 -19.23 9.86 -0.25
C HIS A 92 -18.40 8.59 -0.35
N LEU A 93 -17.64 8.24 0.69
CA LEU A 93 -16.95 6.97 0.78
C LEU A 93 -17.96 5.81 0.81
N GLY A 94 -18.98 5.90 1.68
CA GLY A 94 -20.03 4.89 1.80
C GLY A 94 -20.87 4.75 0.53
N ILE A 95 -21.25 5.88 -0.08
CA ILE A 95 -21.98 5.88 -1.35
C ILE A 95 -21.12 5.27 -2.48
N GLY A 96 -19.83 5.60 -2.53
CA GLY A 96 -18.90 5.05 -3.51
C GLY A 96 -18.82 3.52 -3.44
N TYR A 97 -18.74 2.94 -2.23
CA TYR A 97 -18.77 1.49 -2.04
C TYR A 97 -20.10 0.85 -2.42
N ALA A 98 -21.23 1.51 -2.13
CA ALA A 98 -22.55 0.99 -2.48
C ALA A 98 -22.79 0.93 -4.00
N ASN A 99 -22.12 1.80 -4.77
CA ASN A 99 -22.25 1.87 -6.22
C ASN A 99 -21.32 0.88 -6.96
N ARG A 100 -20.30 0.36 -6.30
CA ARG A 100 -19.28 -0.52 -6.87
C ARG A 100 -19.79 -1.94 -7.14
#